data_AF-A0A0R3TD52-F1
#
_entry.id   AF-A0A0R3TD52-F1
#
_cell.length_a   1.000
_cell.length_b   1.000
_cell.length_c   1.000
_cell.angle_alpha   90.00
_cell.angle_beta   90.00
_cell.angle_gamma   90.00
#
_symmetry.space_group_name_H-M   'P 1'
#
loop_
_entity.id
_entity.type
_entity.pdbx_description
1 polymer ?
#
loop_
_entity_poly.entity_id
_entity_poly.type
_entity_poly.pdbx_seq_one_letter_code
_entity_poly.pdbx_strand_id
1 'polypeptide(L)'
;MIPRSAINRSIDKEEKLVLTISEIINELVKETKANRSVDLNKLKAKISRKYNLPSQPRYIDIIAAIPPHYKDLLKSVLPPAKPVRSASGIVAVAVMCKPHRCPHIAMTGNVCVYCPGGPDSEFEYSTQSYVGKEPTSCRAIQARYDPYVQVRHRIDQLKESGHSVDKVEFIVMGGTFMCLPEDYRDYFIRNLHDALSGHRSKNVADAVYYSERSRTKCIGITIETRPDYCLKKHLGEMLSYGCTRLEIGVQSVYEDVARDTNR
;
A
#
# COMPACT_ATOMS: atom_id res chain seq x y z
N MET A 1 26.76 -51.05 -0.51
CA MET A 1 27.38 -49.74 -0.20
C MET A 1 27.54 -48.98 -1.49
N ILE A 2 26.67 -48.00 -1.75
CA ILE A 2 26.73 -47.13 -2.94
C ILE A 2 27.54 -45.87 -2.55
N PRO A 3 28.54 -45.44 -3.33
CA PRO A 3 29.52 -44.46 -2.90
C PRO A 3 28.93 -43.04 -2.73
N ARG A 4 29.47 -42.34 -1.73
CA ARG A 4 29.12 -40.98 -1.25
C ARG A 4 29.50 -39.84 -2.20
N SER A 5 29.55 -40.05 -3.52
CA SER A 5 30.18 -39.10 -4.45
C SER A 5 29.27 -38.53 -5.55
N ALA A 6 27.95 -38.46 -5.34
CA ALA A 6 27.02 -37.98 -6.39
C ALA A 6 25.91 -37.02 -5.91
N ILE A 7 26.22 -36.10 -4.99
CA ILE A 7 25.35 -34.94 -4.70
C ILE A 7 26.22 -33.70 -4.56
N ASN A 8 26.84 -33.27 -5.67
CA ASN A 8 27.44 -31.95 -5.76
C ASN A 8 26.86 -31.22 -6.98
N ARG A 9 25.52 -31.14 -7.03
CA ARG A 9 24.88 -30.00 -7.69
C ARG A 9 25.04 -28.84 -6.72
N SER A 10 25.67 -27.76 -7.16
CA SER A 10 25.72 -26.51 -6.43
C SER A 10 24.28 -26.02 -6.22
N ILE A 11 23.66 -26.44 -5.12
CA ILE A 11 22.30 -26.07 -4.74
C ILE A 11 22.26 -24.55 -4.74
N ASP A 12 21.32 -23.99 -5.50
CA ASP A 12 21.19 -22.55 -5.67
C ASP A 12 20.87 -21.90 -4.30
N LYS A 13 21.22 -20.62 -4.15
CA LYS A 13 21.04 -19.89 -2.89
C LYS A 13 19.57 -19.89 -2.45
N GLU A 14 18.65 -19.83 -3.42
CA GLU A 14 17.20 -19.90 -3.19
C GLU A 14 16.76 -21.29 -2.72
N GLU A 15 17.23 -22.36 -3.36
CA GLU A 15 16.94 -23.74 -2.93
C GLU A 15 17.43 -24.01 -1.51
N LYS A 16 18.62 -23.52 -1.14
CA LYS A 16 19.13 -23.60 0.25
C LYS A 16 18.23 -22.86 1.24
N LEU A 17 17.70 -21.70 0.84
CA LEU A 17 16.77 -20.92 1.67
C LEU A 17 15.47 -21.71 1.91
N VAL A 18 14.87 -22.28 0.86
CA VAL A 18 13.63 -23.07 0.97
C VAL A 18 13.81 -24.30 1.86
N LEU A 19 14.93 -25.02 1.70
CA LEU A 19 15.25 -26.19 2.53
C LEU A 19 15.44 -25.81 4.00
N THR A 20 16.12 -24.70 4.26
CA THR A 20 16.33 -24.17 5.62
C THR A 20 15.01 -23.79 6.27
N ILE A 21 14.13 -23.08 5.56
CA ILE A 21 12.81 -22.68 6.06
C ILE A 21 11.95 -23.93 6.36
N SER A 22 11.97 -24.92 5.47
CA SER A 22 11.23 -26.17 5.64
C SER A 22 11.70 -26.96 6.88
N GLU A 23 13.01 -27.03 7.11
CA GLU A 23 13.55 -27.70 8.31
C GLU A 23 13.22 -26.92 9.60
N ILE A 24 13.26 -25.58 9.57
CA ILE A 24 12.82 -24.74 10.71
C ILE A 24 11.36 -25.03 11.07
N ILE A 25 10.47 -25.12 10.08
CA ILE A 25 9.04 -25.37 10.32
C ILE A 25 8.82 -26.78 10.89
N ASN A 26 9.50 -27.79 10.36
CA ASN A 26 9.35 -29.16 10.85
C ASN A 26 9.80 -29.32 12.31
N GLU A 27 10.93 -28.70 12.67
CA GLU A 27 11.42 -28.75 14.05
C GLU A 27 10.49 -27.96 15.00
N LEU A 28 9.96 -26.82 14.54
CA LEU A 28 8.95 -26.06 15.30
C LEU A 28 7.69 -26.89 15.57
N VAL A 29 7.16 -27.58 14.57
CA VAL A 29 5.97 -28.43 14.71
C VAL A 29 6.23 -29.58 15.70
N LYS A 30 7.41 -30.21 15.61
CA LYS A 30 7.80 -31.31 16.49
C LYS A 30 7.89 -30.89 17.94
N GLU A 31 8.57 -29.79 18.22
CA GLU A 31 8.73 -29.27 19.59
C GLU A 31 7.42 -28.72 20.15
N THR A 32 6.57 -28.10 19.31
CA THR A 32 5.24 -27.63 19.71
C THR A 32 4.32 -28.79 20.09
N LYS A 33 4.32 -29.89 19.30
CA LYS A 33 3.58 -31.12 19.66
C LYS A 33 4.10 -31.76 20.97
N ALA A 34 5.36 -31.51 21.31
CA ALA A 34 5.98 -31.99 22.55
C ALA A 34 5.79 -31.02 23.75
N ASN A 35 4.99 -29.95 23.61
CA ASN A 35 4.75 -28.93 24.64
C ASN A 35 6.03 -28.28 25.20
N ARG A 36 7.07 -28.12 24.39
CA ARG A 36 8.33 -27.46 24.79
C ARG A 36 8.37 -26.01 24.30
N SER A 37 8.86 -25.10 25.14
CA SER A 37 9.09 -23.71 24.75
C SER A 37 10.30 -23.61 23.81
N VAL A 38 10.10 -23.09 22.60
CA VAL A 38 11.16 -22.96 21.59
C VAL A 38 11.60 -21.52 21.43
N ASP A 39 12.90 -21.27 21.55
CA ASP A 39 13.51 -19.99 21.19
C ASP A 39 13.78 -19.96 19.67
N LEU A 40 12.97 -19.18 18.95
CA LEU A 40 13.02 -19.04 17.49
C LEU A 40 14.38 -18.54 16.99
N ASN A 41 15.05 -17.65 17.73
CA ASN A 41 16.31 -17.06 17.28
C ASN A 41 17.44 -18.09 17.33
N LYS A 42 17.47 -18.92 18.38
CA LYS A 42 18.42 -20.03 18.49
C LYS A 42 18.20 -21.08 17.41
N LEU A 43 16.94 -21.41 17.13
CA LEU A 43 16.59 -22.38 16.10
C LEU A 43 17.00 -21.90 14.70
N LYS A 44 16.68 -20.64 14.36
CA LYS A 44 17.12 -20.00 13.11
C LYS A 44 18.64 -20.02 12.99
N ALA A 45 19.37 -19.63 14.04
CA ALA A 45 20.83 -19.62 14.03
C ALA A 45 21.43 -21.03 13.85
N LYS A 46 20.84 -22.06 14.47
CA LYS A 46 21.30 -23.46 14.35
C LYS A 46 21.12 -24.00 12.93
N ILE A 47 19.93 -23.81 12.36
CA ILE A 47 19.59 -24.38 11.05
C ILE A 47 20.24 -23.57 9.92
N SER A 48 20.32 -22.24 10.02
CA SER A 48 21.05 -21.42 9.04
C SER A 48 22.55 -21.77 8.96
N ARG A 49 23.18 -22.16 10.09
CA ARG A 49 24.55 -22.69 10.08
C ARG A 49 24.66 -24.04 9.37
N LYS A 50 23.69 -24.94 9.58
CA LYS A 50 23.66 -26.27 8.94
C LYS A 50 23.68 -26.17 7.41
N TYR A 51 23.00 -25.18 6.84
CA TYR A 51 22.90 -24.96 5.40
C TYR A 51 23.88 -23.91 4.83
N ASN A 52 24.79 -23.37 5.65
CA ASN A 52 25.75 -22.33 5.26
C ASN A 52 25.11 -21.12 4.57
N LEU A 53 24.00 -20.61 5.12
CA LEU A 53 23.34 -19.41 4.60
C LEU A 53 24.09 -18.13 5.03
N PRO A 54 24.27 -17.15 4.12
CA PRO A 54 24.95 -15.89 4.44
C PRO A 54 24.12 -14.97 5.34
N SER A 55 22.80 -15.13 5.35
CA SER A 55 21.88 -14.40 6.21
C SER A 55 20.79 -15.32 6.77
N GLN A 56 20.28 -14.99 7.94
CA GLN A 56 19.16 -15.72 8.52
C GLN A 56 17.86 -15.42 7.74
N PRO A 57 16.97 -16.41 7.57
CA PRO A 57 15.67 -16.18 6.92
C PRO A 57 14.86 -15.13 7.68
N ARG A 58 14.12 -14.28 6.97
CA ARG A 58 13.29 -13.26 7.62
C ARG A 58 12.12 -13.95 8.30
N TYR A 59 11.61 -13.33 9.37
CA TYR A 59 10.48 -13.89 10.10
C TYR A 59 9.22 -14.04 9.22
N ILE A 60 9.00 -13.07 8.33
CA ILE A 60 7.89 -13.05 7.36
C ILE A 60 7.97 -14.26 6.41
N ASP A 61 9.18 -14.56 5.90
CA ASP A 61 9.39 -15.70 4.99
C ASP A 61 9.06 -17.04 5.67
N ILE A 62 9.40 -17.17 6.96
CA ILE A 62 9.07 -18.36 7.75
C ILE A 62 7.55 -18.48 7.92
N ILE A 63 6.86 -17.39 8.29
CA ILE A 63 5.39 -17.39 8.44
C ILE A 63 4.69 -17.74 7.13
N ALA A 64 5.13 -17.14 6.02
CA ALA A 64 4.52 -17.35 4.70
C ALA A 64 4.63 -18.82 4.25
N ALA A 65 5.70 -19.51 4.62
CA ALA A 65 5.95 -20.89 4.25
C ALA A 65 5.23 -21.93 5.14
N ILE A 66 4.53 -21.53 6.21
CA ILE A 66 3.82 -22.46 7.10
C ILE A 66 2.62 -23.10 6.37
N PRO A 67 2.54 -24.44 6.28
CA PRO A 67 1.39 -25.12 5.69
C PRO A 67 0.08 -24.78 6.42
N PRO A 68 -1.06 -24.67 5.71
CA PRO A 68 -2.35 -24.25 6.30
C PRO A 68 -2.76 -25.10 7.52
N HIS A 69 -2.51 -26.41 7.47
CA HIS A 69 -2.84 -27.36 8.55
C HIS A 69 -2.08 -27.10 9.86
N TYR A 70 -0.90 -26.45 9.81
CA TYR A 70 -0.09 -26.16 10.99
C TYR A 70 -0.22 -24.71 11.49
N LYS A 71 -0.93 -23.84 10.76
CA LYS A 71 -1.08 -22.43 11.13
C LYS A 71 -1.73 -22.26 12.50
N ASP A 72 -2.79 -23.01 12.80
CA ASP A 72 -3.51 -22.85 14.08
C ASP A 72 -2.71 -23.38 15.28
N LEU A 73 -1.93 -24.46 15.08
CA LEU A 73 -1.02 -24.98 16.10
C LEU A 73 0.08 -23.98 16.43
N LEU A 74 0.71 -23.40 15.40
CA LEU A 74 1.87 -22.53 15.55
C LEU A 74 1.52 -21.08 15.94
N LYS A 75 0.28 -20.63 15.77
CA LYS A 75 -0.21 -19.32 16.27
C LYS A 75 -0.01 -19.14 17.78
N SER A 76 -0.03 -20.25 18.54
CA SER A 76 0.15 -20.22 20.01
C SER A 76 1.60 -19.98 20.45
N VAL A 77 2.58 -20.33 19.60
CA VAL A 77 4.02 -20.29 19.91
C VAL A 77 4.73 -19.15 19.17
N LEU A 78 4.26 -18.80 17.97
CA LEU A 78 4.82 -17.75 17.15
C LEU A 78 4.18 -16.41 17.51
N PRO A 79 4.91 -15.45 18.08
CA PRO A 79 4.36 -14.11 18.31
C PRO A 79 3.96 -13.48 16.96
N PRO A 80 2.86 -12.70 16.89
CA PRO A 80 2.53 -11.97 15.67
C PRO A 80 3.71 -11.13 15.21
N ALA A 81 3.87 -11.00 13.88
CA ALA A 81 4.99 -10.29 13.26
C ALA A 81 4.99 -8.80 13.68
N LYS A 82 5.69 -8.50 14.78
CA LYS A 82 5.64 -7.23 15.53
C LYS A 82 4.22 -6.87 16.00
N PRO A 83 4.07 -6.21 17.16
CA PRO A 83 2.80 -5.59 17.52
C PRO A 83 2.47 -4.54 16.46
N VAL A 84 1.48 -4.86 15.64
CA VAL A 84 0.99 -3.99 14.60
C VAL A 84 0.38 -2.76 15.27
N ARG A 85 0.97 -1.58 15.06
CA ARG A 85 0.53 -0.28 15.64
C ARG A 85 -0.83 0.21 15.10
N SER A 86 -1.67 -0.68 14.60
CA SER A 86 -3.01 -0.38 14.08
C SER A 86 -4.07 -0.74 15.13
N ALA A 87 -4.07 -0.04 16.28
CA ALA A 87 -5.04 -0.30 17.36
C ALA A 87 -6.51 -0.10 16.91
N SER A 88 -6.76 0.71 15.87
CA SER A 88 -8.10 1.03 15.38
C SER A 88 -8.64 0.07 14.29
N GLY A 89 -7.84 -0.88 13.79
CA GLY A 89 -8.24 -1.81 12.74
C GLY A 89 -8.58 -1.17 11.38
N ILE A 90 -8.27 0.12 11.19
CA ILE A 90 -8.43 0.86 9.94
C ILE A 90 -7.07 0.99 9.27
N VAL A 91 -7.03 0.72 7.98
CA VAL A 91 -5.85 0.83 7.14
C VAL A 91 -5.99 2.03 6.21
N ALA A 92 -5.14 3.03 6.39
CA ALA A 92 -5.05 4.16 5.47
C ALA A 92 -4.22 3.77 4.23
N VAL A 93 -4.83 3.90 3.05
CA VAL A 93 -4.21 3.65 1.74
C VAL A 93 -4.18 4.96 0.96
N ALA A 94 -3.00 5.59 0.95
CA ALA A 94 -2.76 6.79 0.17
C ALA A 94 -2.41 6.45 -1.28
N VAL A 95 -3.12 7.08 -2.22
CA VAL A 95 -3.00 6.90 -3.67
C VAL A 95 -2.78 8.24 -4.35
N MET A 96 -2.01 8.26 -5.43
CA MET A 96 -1.77 9.47 -6.22
C MET A 96 -2.44 9.37 -7.58
N CYS A 97 -3.09 10.45 -7.98
CA CYS A 97 -3.60 10.61 -9.34
C CYS A 97 -2.47 10.94 -10.32
N LYS A 98 -2.77 10.88 -11.63
CA LYS A 98 -1.77 11.19 -12.68
C LYS A 98 -1.15 12.59 -12.46
N PRO A 99 0.16 12.76 -12.72
CA PRO A 99 0.77 14.08 -12.77
C PRO A 99 0.05 14.97 -13.78
N HIS A 100 -0.35 16.15 -13.34
CA HIS A 100 -1.02 17.16 -14.16
C HIS A 100 -0.70 18.55 -13.63
N ARG A 101 -0.88 19.55 -14.49
CA ARG A 101 -0.67 20.96 -14.16
C ARG A 101 -1.83 21.49 -13.32
N CYS A 102 -1.52 22.38 -12.37
CA CYS A 102 -2.53 23.11 -11.62
C CYS A 102 -3.39 24.00 -12.55
N PRO A 103 -4.70 24.14 -12.28
CA PRO A 103 -5.60 24.95 -13.11
C PRO A 103 -5.27 26.44 -13.12
N HIS A 104 -4.84 26.99 -11.98
CA HIS A 104 -4.56 28.43 -11.86
C HIS A 104 -3.37 28.88 -12.72
N ILE A 105 -2.49 27.97 -13.17
CA ILE A 105 -1.38 28.30 -14.07
C ILE A 105 -1.92 28.96 -15.35
N ALA A 106 -3.10 28.59 -15.82
CA ALA A 106 -3.73 29.22 -16.99
C ALA A 106 -4.12 30.69 -16.75
N MET A 107 -4.31 31.09 -15.49
CA MET A 107 -4.71 32.45 -15.11
C MET A 107 -3.52 33.29 -14.63
N THR A 108 -2.63 32.70 -13.82
CA THR A 108 -1.52 33.42 -13.16
C THR A 108 -0.17 33.23 -13.86
N GLY A 109 -0.09 32.30 -14.81
CA GLY A 109 1.12 32.00 -15.59
C GLY A 109 2.13 31.09 -14.90
N ASN A 110 2.08 30.93 -13.57
CA ASN A 110 3.04 30.15 -12.78
C ASN A 110 2.34 29.35 -11.67
N VAL A 111 3.04 28.36 -11.10
CA VAL A 111 2.62 27.63 -9.89
C VAL A 111 2.77 28.48 -8.62
N CYS A 112 2.21 28.01 -7.50
CA CYS A 112 2.43 28.60 -6.19
C CYS A 112 3.93 28.62 -5.84
N VAL A 113 4.42 29.71 -5.25
CA VAL A 113 5.85 30.00 -5.06
C VAL A 113 6.59 28.89 -4.29
N TYR A 114 5.93 28.28 -3.30
CA TYR A 114 6.51 27.27 -2.42
C TYR A 114 6.26 25.83 -2.90
N CYS A 115 5.56 25.62 -4.02
CA CYS A 115 5.17 24.29 -4.46
C CYS A 115 6.35 23.57 -5.14
N PRO A 116 6.90 22.47 -4.57
CA PRO A 116 7.90 21.68 -5.26
C PRO A 116 7.24 20.79 -6.32
N GLY A 117 8.06 20.22 -7.20
CA GLY A 117 7.61 19.12 -8.05
C GLY A 117 6.64 19.50 -9.15
N GLY A 118 6.03 18.46 -9.73
CA GLY A 118 5.05 18.56 -10.80
C GLY A 118 5.65 18.44 -12.20
N PRO A 119 4.79 18.44 -13.24
CA PRO A 119 5.19 18.16 -14.61
C PRO A 119 6.22 19.13 -15.20
N ASP A 120 6.26 20.36 -14.68
CA ASP A 120 7.14 21.43 -15.16
C ASP A 120 8.39 21.61 -14.28
N SER A 121 8.64 20.67 -13.36
CA SER A 121 9.79 20.71 -12.45
C SER A 121 10.94 19.79 -12.92
N GLU A 122 12.10 19.94 -12.30
CA GLU A 122 13.25 19.05 -12.49
C GLU A 122 13.01 17.62 -11.99
N PHE A 123 11.95 17.40 -11.21
CA PHE A 123 11.64 16.09 -10.64
C PHE A 123 10.85 15.24 -11.62
N GLU A 124 11.55 14.32 -12.28
CA GLU A 124 10.98 13.41 -13.28
C GLU A 124 9.75 12.66 -12.75
N TYR A 125 8.67 12.75 -13.52
CA TYR A 125 7.44 11.97 -13.33
C TYR A 125 6.80 12.12 -11.93
N SER A 126 7.02 13.27 -11.28
CA SER A 126 6.44 13.62 -9.98
C SER A 126 5.07 14.29 -10.10
N THR A 127 4.19 14.05 -9.13
CA THR A 127 2.94 14.80 -8.98
C THR A 127 3.21 16.19 -8.41
N GLN A 128 2.30 17.13 -8.68
CA GLN A 128 2.41 18.49 -8.15
C GLN A 128 2.51 18.48 -6.63
N SER A 129 3.43 19.27 -6.06
CA SER A 129 3.73 19.34 -4.62
C SER A 129 4.58 18.19 -4.05
N TYR A 130 5.02 17.24 -4.87
CA TYR A 130 5.82 16.09 -4.44
C TYR A 130 7.14 15.97 -5.21
N VAL A 131 8.16 15.40 -4.56
CA VAL A 131 9.52 15.26 -5.14
C VAL A 131 9.69 13.92 -5.86
N GLY A 132 8.84 12.93 -5.59
CA GLY A 132 8.91 11.60 -6.19
C GLY A 132 9.72 10.58 -5.37
N LYS A 133 10.38 11.03 -4.30
CA LYS A 133 11.19 10.19 -3.39
C LYS A 133 10.40 9.71 -2.17
N GLU A 134 9.20 10.24 -1.95
CA GLU A 134 8.35 9.83 -0.85
C GLU A 134 7.85 8.39 -1.10
N PRO A 135 7.67 7.56 -0.05
CA PRO A 135 7.27 6.16 -0.23
C PRO A 135 6.00 5.98 -1.05
N THR A 136 5.04 6.90 -0.91
CA THR A 136 3.80 6.86 -1.70
C THR A 136 4.02 7.28 -3.14
N SER A 137 4.80 8.33 -3.39
CA SER A 137 5.20 8.75 -4.73
C SER A 137 5.96 7.66 -5.47
N CYS A 138 6.94 7.01 -4.81
CA CYS A 138 7.68 5.90 -5.42
C CYS A 138 6.75 4.75 -5.83
N ARG A 139 5.77 4.39 -4.99
CA ARG A 139 4.77 3.36 -5.32
C ARG A 139 3.88 3.78 -6.49
N ALA A 140 3.47 5.05 -6.52
CA ALA A 140 2.65 5.58 -7.62
C ALA A 140 3.42 5.57 -8.94
N ILE A 141 4.69 5.99 -8.94
CA ILE A 141 5.58 5.94 -10.12
C ILE A 141 5.78 4.51 -10.60
N GLN A 142 6.06 3.55 -9.70
CA GLN A 142 6.20 2.13 -10.03
C GLN A 142 4.92 1.55 -10.66
N ALA A 143 3.76 1.96 -10.16
CA ALA A 143 2.46 1.58 -10.69
C ALA A 143 2.02 2.42 -11.92
N ARG A 144 2.87 3.33 -12.42
CA ARG A 144 2.55 4.26 -13.51
C ARG A 144 1.24 5.04 -13.28
N TYR A 145 0.97 5.39 -12.02
CA TYR A 145 -0.25 6.05 -11.57
C TYR A 145 -1.56 5.29 -11.86
N ASP A 146 -1.49 3.98 -12.10
CA ASP A 146 -2.69 3.13 -12.21
C ASP A 146 -3.34 2.98 -10.82
N PRO A 147 -4.60 3.41 -10.63
CA PRO A 147 -5.29 3.34 -9.33
C PRO A 147 -5.47 1.92 -8.81
N TYR A 148 -5.80 0.97 -9.69
CA TYR A 148 -6.07 -0.42 -9.31
C TYR A 148 -4.78 -1.08 -8.81
N VAL A 149 -3.68 -0.90 -9.55
CA VAL A 149 -2.37 -1.47 -9.21
C VAL A 149 -1.82 -0.84 -7.92
N GLN A 150 -1.94 0.49 -7.75
CA GLN A 150 -1.52 1.17 -6.51
C GLN A 150 -2.20 0.59 -5.27
N VAL A 151 -3.52 0.40 -5.32
CA VAL A 151 -4.29 -0.13 -4.20
C VAL A 151 -3.94 -1.60 -3.94
N ARG A 152 -3.91 -2.45 -4.98
CA ARG A 152 -3.59 -3.87 -4.84
C ARG A 152 -2.21 -4.08 -4.23
N HIS A 153 -1.17 -3.46 -4.78
CA HIS A 153 0.18 -3.55 -4.25
C HIS A 153 0.26 -3.11 -2.79
N ARG A 154 -0.45 -2.03 -2.42
CA ARG A 154 -0.44 -1.54 -1.04
C ARG A 154 -1.15 -2.51 -0.08
N ILE A 155 -2.29 -3.06 -0.49
CA ILE A 155 -3.04 -4.03 0.32
C ILE A 155 -2.23 -5.31 0.53
N ASP A 156 -1.62 -5.84 -0.52
CA ASP A 156 -0.85 -7.08 -0.44
C ASP A 156 0.40 -6.89 0.43
N GLN A 157 1.11 -5.78 0.28
CA GLN A 157 2.23 -5.41 1.18
C GLN A 157 1.80 -5.37 2.66
N LEU A 158 0.62 -4.84 2.94
CA LEU A 158 0.10 -4.75 4.32
C LEU A 158 -0.30 -6.11 4.87
N LYS A 159 -0.90 -6.98 4.04
CA LYS A 159 -1.19 -8.37 4.40
C LYS A 159 0.08 -9.18 4.68
N GLU A 160 1.12 -9.03 3.85
CA GLU A 160 2.43 -9.66 4.06
C GLU A 160 3.09 -9.18 5.36
N SER A 161 2.87 -7.91 5.71
CA SER A 161 3.34 -7.33 6.96
C SER A 161 2.51 -7.75 8.18
N GLY A 162 1.43 -8.53 7.99
CA GLY A 162 0.58 -9.06 9.06
C GLY A 162 -0.52 -8.11 9.54
N HIS A 163 -0.80 -7.01 8.81
CA HIS A 163 -1.93 -6.12 9.14
C HIS A 163 -3.26 -6.74 8.69
N SER A 164 -4.31 -6.60 9.51
CA SER A 164 -5.68 -6.89 9.11
C SER A 164 -6.19 -5.82 8.14
N VAL A 165 -6.59 -6.21 6.93
CA VAL A 165 -7.06 -5.28 5.87
C VAL A 165 -8.56 -5.47 5.63
N ASP A 166 -9.34 -5.40 6.70
CA ASP A 166 -10.80 -5.52 6.65
C ASP A 166 -11.48 -4.17 6.39
N LYS A 167 -10.88 -3.09 6.91
CA LYS A 167 -11.38 -1.71 6.77
C LYS A 167 -10.29 -0.84 6.16
N VAL A 168 -10.59 -0.24 5.02
CA VAL A 168 -9.66 0.61 4.26
C VAL A 168 -10.23 2.02 4.16
N GLU A 169 -9.42 3.00 4.47
CA GLU A 169 -9.67 4.41 4.19
C GLU A 169 -8.75 4.86 3.06
N PHE A 170 -9.30 5.40 1.97
CA PHE A 170 -8.50 5.93 0.88
C PHE A 170 -8.14 7.39 1.13
N ILE A 171 -6.93 7.78 0.75
CA ILE A 171 -6.48 9.18 0.74
C ILE A 171 -6.01 9.48 -0.68
N VAL A 172 -6.78 10.27 -1.41
CA VAL A 172 -6.48 10.69 -2.78
C VAL A 172 -5.64 11.95 -2.73
N MET A 173 -4.36 11.78 -3.01
CA MET A 173 -3.35 12.83 -2.94
C MET A 173 -3.05 13.44 -4.30
N GLY A 174 -2.59 14.70 -4.27
CA GLY A 174 -2.18 15.46 -5.46
C GLY A 174 -2.81 16.85 -5.58
N GLY A 175 -3.63 17.26 -4.60
CA GLY A 175 -4.15 18.62 -4.42
C GLY A 175 -5.16 19.15 -5.45
N THR A 176 -5.14 18.67 -6.70
CA THR A 176 -5.99 19.18 -7.80
C THR A 176 -6.76 18.09 -8.52
N PHE A 177 -7.02 16.94 -7.87
CA PHE A 177 -7.77 15.82 -8.46
C PHE A 177 -9.10 16.25 -9.10
N MET A 178 -9.82 17.16 -8.46
CA MET A 178 -11.12 17.68 -8.95
C MET A 178 -11.03 18.54 -10.22
N CYS A 179 -9.83 18.96 -10.63
CA CYS A 179 -9.59 19.66 -11.89
C CYS A 179 -9.56 18.69 -13.09
N LEU A 180 -9.38 17.40 -12.84
CA LEU A 180 -9.28 16.42 -13.92
C LEU A 180 -10.64 16.16 -14.60
N PRO A 181 -10.63 15.75 -15.89
CA PRO A 181 -11.87 15.42 -16.61
C PRO A 181 -12.74 14.41 -15.87
N GLU A 182 -14.06 14.55 -15.98
CA GLU A 182 -15.03 13.70 -15.27
C GLU A 182 -14.81 12.21 -15.55
N ASP A 183 -14.54 11.84 -16.82
CA ASP A 183 -14.25 10.45 -17.23
C ASP A 183 -13.03 9.87 -16.51
N TYR A 184 -11.98 10.70 -16.29
CA TYR A 184 -10.80 10.26 -15.56
C TYR A 184 -11.10 10.11 -14.07
N ARG A 185 -11.89 11.01 -13.49
CA ARG A 185 -12.29 10.94 -12.07
C ARG A 185 -13.16 9.71 -11.81
N ASP A 186 -14.14 9.42 -12.68
CA ASP A 186 -14.93 8.19 -12.63
C ASP A 186 -14.03 6.96 -12.75
N TYR A 187 -13.17 6.90 -13.78
CA TYR A 187 -12.21 5.81 -13.95
C TYR A 187 -11.35 5.62 -12.69
N PHE A 188 -10.84 6.70 -12.10
CA PHE A 188 -9.96 6.62 -10.96
C PHE A 188 -10.68 6.05 -9.74
N ILE A 189 -11.80 6.64 -9.33
CA ILE A 189 -12.57 6.23 -8.15
C ILE A 189 -13.14 4.82 -8.30
N ARG A 190 -13.69 4.50 -9.48
CA ARG A 190 -14.21 3.16 -9.78
C ARG A 190 -13.14 2.08 -9.57
N ASN A 191 -11.93 2.31 -10.06
CA ASN A 191 -10.83 1.36 -9.90
C ASN A 191 -10.34 1.22 -8.45
N LEU A 192 -10.48 2.25 -7.60
CA LEU A 192 -10.20 2.12 -6.16
C LEU A 192 -11.15 1.11 -5.50
N HIS A 193 -12.45 1.22 -5.80
CA HIS A 193 -13.47 0.30 -5.30
C HIS A 193 -13.33 -1.11 -5.89
N ASP A 194 -13.06 -1.21 -7.19
CA ASP A 194 -12.82 -2.48 -7.90
C ASP A 194 -11.58 -3.22 -7.36
N ALA A 195 -10.55 -2.49 -6.93
CA ALA A 195 -9.40 -3.08 -6.27
C ALA A 195 -9.74 -3.74 -4.93
N LEU A 196 -10.79 -3.27 -4.23
CA LEU A 196 -11.28 -3.90 -3.00
C LEU A 196 -12.27 -5.04 -3.27
N SER A 197 -13.18 -4.87 -4.22
CA SER A 197 -14.23 -5.85 -4.52
C SER A 197 -13.73 -7.02 -5.38
N GLY A 198 -12.73 -6.79 -6.23
CA GLY A 198 -12.30 -7.73 -7.26
C GLY A 198 -13.23 -7.81 -8.47
N HIS A 199 -14.28 -7.00 -8.50
CA HIS A 199 -15.18 -6.87 -9.65
C HIS A 199 -14.62 -5.84 -10.65
N ARG A 200 -15.10 -5.87 -11.90
CA ARG A 200 -14.82 -4.82 -12.91
C ARG A 200 -16.11 -4.09 -13.22
N SER A 201 -16.22 -2.88 -12.71
CA SER A 201 -17.46 -2.12 -12.75
C SER A 201 -17.54 -1.20 -13.97
N LYS A 202 -18.75 -0.77 -14.35
CA LYS A 202 -18.94 0.10 -15.52
C LYS A 202 -18.85 1.59 -15.20
N ASN A 203 -19.25 1.98 -14.00
CA ASN A 203 -19.24 3.35 -13.49
C ASN A 203 -19.01 3.32 -11.96
N VAL A 204 -18.83 4.49 -11.34
CA VAL A 204 -18.62 4.59 -9.89
C VAL A 204 -19.80 4.02 -9.09
N ALA A 205 -21.06 4.28 -9.48
CA ALA A 205 -22.23 3.80 -8.74
C ALA A 205 -22.28 2.26 -8.64
N ASP A 206 -21.96 1.58 -9.74
CA ASP A 206 -21.83 0.13 -9.83
C ASP A 206 -20.68 -0.38 -8.93
N ALA A 207 -19.53 0.31 -8.95
CA ALA A 207 -18.39 -0.06 -8.11
C ALA A 207 -18.67 0.10 -6.62
N VAL A 208 -19.37 1.17 -6.21
CA VAL A 208 -19.79 1.37 -4.83
C VAL A 208 -20.73 0.24 -4.39
N TYR A 209 -21.73 -0.09 -5.22
CA TYR A 209 -22.69 -1.16 -4.94
C TYR A 209 -22.04 -2.54 -4.69
N TYR A 210 -21.02 -2.90 -5.49
CA TYR A 210 -20.25 -4.12 -5.27
C TYR A 210 -19.26 -4.00 -4.09
N SER A 211 -18.69 -2.82 -3.88
CA SER A 211 -17.75 -2.56 -2.78
C SER A 211 -18.41 -2.72 -1.41
N GLU A 212 -19.69 -2.37 -1.26
CA GLU A 212 -20.47 -2.57 -0.03
C GLU A 212 -20.55 -4.03 0.42
N ARG A 213 -20.54 -4.97 -0.54
CA ARG A 213 -20.61 -6.42 -0.32
C ARG A 213 -19.22 -7.08 -0.25
N SER A 214 -18.15 -6.31 -0.45
CA SER A 214 -16.79 -6.83 -0.35
C SER A 214 -16.44 -7.22 1.09
N ARG A 215 -15.52 -8.19 1.23
CA ARG A 215 -14.91 -8.54 2.52
C ARG A 215 -14.07 -7.39 3.06
N THR A 216 -13.30 -6.74 2.19
CA THR A 216 -12.54 -5.53 2.54
C THR A 216 -13.40 -4.32 2.20
N LYS A 217 -13.82 -3.59 3.23
CA LYS A 217 -14.73 -2.46 3.10
C LYS A 217 -13.97 -1.15 2.95
N CYS A 218 -14.40 -0.33 2.01
CA CYS A 218 -14.07 1.09 1.99
C CYS A 218 -14.90 1.77 3.09
N ILE A 219 -14.25 2.32 4.11
CA ILE A 219 -14.94 3.04 5.20
C ILE A 219 -15.01 4.55 4.95
N GLY A 220 -14.22 5.05 4.02
CA GLY A 220 -14.12 6.48 3.74
C GLY A 220 -13.10 6.77 2.66
N ILE A 221 -13.33 7.88 1.97
CA ILE A 221 -12.40 8.44 1.00
C ILE A 221 -12.14 9.88 1.43
N THR A 222 -10.86 10.20 1.59
CA THR A 222 -10.35 11.54 1.79
C THR A 222 -9.86 12.08 0.46
N ILE A 223 -10.38 13.22 0.02
CA ILE A 223 -9.93 13.89 -1.21
C ILE A 223 -9.22 15.18 -0.83
N GLU A 224 -8.01 15.39 -1.34
CA GLU A 224 -7.33 16.68 -1.26
C GLU A 224 -7.80 17.59 -2.40
N THR A 225 -8.11 18.85 -2.08
CA THR A 225 -8.49 19.82 -3.10
C THR A 225 -8.06 21.25 -2.76
N ARG A 226 -8.22 22.15 -3.74
CA ARG A 226 -8.08 23.59 -3.56
C ARG A 226 -9.45 24.22 -3.21
N PRO A 227 -9.47 25.34 -2.48
CA PRO A 227 -10.73 25.99 -2.07
C PRO A 227 -11.63 26.39 -3.25
N ASP A 228 -11.04 26.75 -4.40
CA ASP A 228 -11.75 27.07 -5.65
C ASP A 228 -12.44 25.86 -6.29
N TYR A 229 -12.04 24.63 -5.95
CA TYR A 229 -12.66 23.39 -6.41
C TYR A 229 -13.63 22.76 -5.40
N CYS A 230 -14.22 23.59 -4.53
CA CYS A 230 -15.24 23.18 -3.53
C CYS A 230 -16.66 23.69 -3.84
N LEU A 231 -16.95 24.03 -5.10
CA LEU A 231 -18.29 24.48 -5.52
C LEU A 231 -19.34 23.37 -5.36
N LYS A 232 -20.63 23.75 -5.32
CA LYS A 232 -21.77 22.81 -5.14
C LYS A 232 -21.74 21.64 -6.12
N LYS A 233 -21.34 21.86 -7.38
CA LYS A 233 -21.16 20.80 -8.38
C LYS A 233 -20.11 19.77 -7.92
N HIS A 234 -18.93 20.25 -7.55
CA HIS A 234 -17.82 19.40 -7.11
C HIS A 234 -18.18 18.62 -5.83
N LEU A 235 -18.86 19.25 -4.88
CA LEU A 235 -19.32 18.58 -3.66
C LEU A 235 -20.34 17.48 -3.97
N GLY A 236 -21.26 17.70 -4.93
CA GLY A 236 -22.19 16.67 -5.39
C GLY A 236 -21.48 15.46 -6.00
N GLU A 237 -20.44 15.69 -6.79
CA GLU A 237 -19.60 14.62 -7.35
C GLU A 237 -18.83 13.87 -6.26
N MET A 238 -18.22 14.58 -5.31
CA MET A 238 -17.52 13.96 -4.17
C MET A 238 -18.44 13.05 -3.37
N LEU A 239 -19.69 13.47 -3.12
CA LEU A 239 -20.69 12.63 -2.46
C LEU A 239 -20.99 11.37 -3.27
N SER A 240 -21.12 11.48 -4.61
CA SER A 240 -21.33 10.33 -5.48
C SER A 240 -20.15 9.36 -5.49
N TYR A 241 -18.93 9.86 -5.23
CA TYR A 241 -17.72 9.05 -5.10
C TYR A 241 -17.62 8.30 -3.77
N GLY A 242 -18.49 8.59 -2.79
CA GLY A 242 -18.34 8.07 -1.43
C GLY A 242 -17.26 8.80 -0.62
N CYS A 243 -16.95 10.05 -0.98
CA CYS A 243 -16.07 10.92 -0.20
C CYS A 243 -16.70 11.24 1.16
N THR A 244 -15.95 11.00 2.22
CA THR A 244 -16.38 11.24 3.61
C THR A 244 -15.60 12.37 4.26
N ARG A 245 -14.43 12.73 3.71
CA ARG A 245 -13.57 13.79 4.23
C ARG A 245 -12.93 14.58 3.09
N LEU A 246 -12.91 15.89 3.24
CA LEU A 246 -12.29 16.81 2.31
C LEU A 246 -11.15 17.54 3.02
N GLU A 247 -9.96 17.55 2.42
CA GLU A 247 -8.82 18.31 2.91
C GLU A 247 -8.55 19.48 1.96
N ILE A 248 -8.67 20.70 2.48
CA ILE A 248 -8.52 21.94 1.71
C ILE A 248 -7.17 22.57 2.03
N GLY A 249 -6.34 22.77 1.02
CA GLY A 249 -5.08 23.49 1.15
C GLY A 249 -5.29 25.00 1.29
N VAL A 250 -5.74 25.49 2.45
CA VAL A 250 -5.91 26.94 2.71
C VAL A 250 -4.56 27.66 2.77
N GLN A 251 -3.59 27.06 3.44
CA GLN A 251 -2.20 27.54 3.64
C GLN A 251 -2.10 28.81 4.50
N SER A 252 -2.79 29.88 4.13
CA SER A 252 -2.87 31.13 4.90
C SER A 252 -4.31 31.65 4.88
N VAL A 253 -4.72 32.29 5.98
CA VAL A 253 -6.01 33.02 6.08
C VAL A 253 -5.87 34.50 5.72
N TYR A 254 -4.66 34.96 5.43
CA TYR A 254 -4.37 36.34 5.08
C TYR A 254 -4.29 36.52 3.55
N GLU A 255 -5.06 37.48 3.04
CA GLU A 255 -5.21 37.75 1.61
C GLU A 255 -3.91 38.24 0.95
N ASP A 256 -3.12 39.05 1.66
CA ASP A 256 -1.82 39.52 1.19
C ASP A 256 -0.86 38.35 0.94
N VAL A 257 -0.77 37.41 1.89
CA VAL A 257 0.06 36.21 1.76
C VAL A 257 -0.42 35.34 0.59
N ALA A 258 -1.74 35.13 0.45
CA ALA A 258 -2.28 34.33 -0.65
C ALA A 258 -1.95 34.94 -2.02
N ARG A 259 -2.12 36.26 -2.16
CA ARG A 259 -1.77 36.99 -3.39
C ARG A 259 -0.28 36.94 -3.68
N ASP A 260 0.55 37.26 -2.70
CA ASP A 260 2.01 37.41 -2.87
C ASP A 260 2.70 36.05 -3.10
N THR A 261 2.08 34.94 -2.66
CA THR A 261 2.56 33.56 -2.90
C THR A 261 1.93 32.88 -4.12
N ASN A 262 1.13 33.61 -4.91
CA ASN A 262 0.46 33.11 -6.12
C ASN A 262 -0.45 31.89 -5.83
N ARG A 263 -1.34 32.01 -4.83
CA ARG A 263 -2.22 30.93 -4.35
C ARG A 263 -3.63 30.99 -4.91
#